data_AF-A0A971A5K7-F1
#
_entry.id   AF-A0A971A5K7-F1
#
_cell.length_a   1.000
_cell.length_b   1.000
_cell.length_c   1.000
_cell.angle_alpha   90.00
_cell.angle_beta   90.00
_cell.angle_gamma   90.00
#
_symmetry.space_group_name_H-M   'P 1'
#
loop_
_entity.id
_entity.type
_entity.pdbx_description
1 polymer ?
#
loop_
_entity_poly.entity_id
_entity_poly.type
_entity_poly.pdbx_seq_one_letter_code
_entity_poly.pdbx_strand_id
1 'polypeptide(L)'
;WGEHEITDFSVERRTIRFRRKSKIQDRQWESTFEGTLQGDGLTGTVKSEMGDVEVKGVRLGAAAIGTWNLDVTGEWGTVKQRLLVHPDMTGLYGTIPVKKIELEDGKLTFGLVVPFGDDEFTMDFAGKIDDTKLAGQMTTSRGSQEIKGVKVVRRGRRPGNM
;
A
#
# COMPACT_ATOMS: atom_id res chain seq x y z
N TRP A 1 -23.20 9.79 -8.72
CA TRP A 1 -22.47 8.78 -9.51
C TRP A 1 -22.42 9.29 -10.94
N GLY A 2 -21.27 9.78 -11.37
CA GLY A 2 -21.04 10.26 -12.74
C GLY A 2 -20.01 9.38 -13.43
N GLU A 3 -20.04 9.32 -14.75
CA GLU A 3 -18.99 8.66 -15.52
C GLU A 3 -17.82 9.62 -15.65
N HIS A 4 -16.63 9.14 -15.29
CA HIS A 4 -15.39 9.90 -15.38
C HIS A 4 -14.42 9.16 -16.28
N GLU A 5 -14.01 9.82 -17.36
CA GLU A 5 -13.00 9.32 -18.28
C GLU A 5 -11.72 10.14 -18.11
N ILE A 6 -10.58 9.45 -18.05
CA ILE A 6 -9.26 10.08 -17.96
C ILE A 6 -8.57 9.94 -19.32
N THR A 7 -8.13 11.06 -19.90
CA THR A 7 -7.41 11.12 -21.16
C THR A 7 -6.11 11.90 -20.98
N ASP A 8 -5.18 11.78 -21.95
CA ASP A 8 -3.91 12.52 -21.97
C ASP A 8 -3.06 12.34 -20.70
N PHE A 9 -3.05 11.13 -20.14
CA PHE A 9 -2.28 10.81 -18.95
C PHE A 9 -0.78 10.87 -19.27
N SER A 10 -0.06 11.70 -18.53
CA SER A 10 1.39 11.87 -18.65
C SER A 10 2.04 11.97 -17.27
N VAL A 11 3.24 11.40 -17.16
CA VAL A 11 4.06 11.48 -15.95
C VAL A 11 5.47 11.89 -16.33
N GLU A 12 5.88 13.08 -15.90
CA GLU A 12 7.20 13.63 -16.15
C GLU A 12 7.83 14.10 -14.84
N ARG A 13 8.98 13.56 -14.46
CA ARG A 13 9.75 14.02 -13.28
C ARG A 13 8.91 14.12 -11.99
N ARG A 14 7.99 13.17 -11.79
CA ARG A 14 6.99 13.12 -10.67
C ARG A 14 5.83 14.11 -10.79
N THR A 15 5.74 14.88 -11.86
CA THR A 15 4.55 15.64 -12.21
C THR A 15 3.60 14.73 -12.98
N ILE A 16 2.37 14.62 -12.50
CA ILE A 16 1.26 13.96 -13.19
C ILE A 16 0.42 15.04 -13.85
N ARG A 17 0.08 14.83 -15.13
CA ARG A 17 -0.94 15.61 -15.83
C ARG A 17 -1.91 14.68 -16.51
N PHE A 18 -3.20 14.96 -16.38
CA PHE A 18 -4.24 14.28 -17.14
C PHE A 18 -5.45 15.19 -17.33
N ARG A 19 -6.23 14.92 -18.38
CA ARG A 19 -7.55 15.51 -18.54
C ARG A 19 -8.60 14.54 -18.03
N ARG A 20 -9.63 15.08 -17.37
CA ARG A 20 -10.77 14.33 -16.87
C ARG A 20 -12.03 14.88 -17.54
N LYS A 21 -12.73 14.02 -18.27
CA LYS A 21 -14.09 14.29 -18.75
C LYS A 21 -15.07 13.70 -17.75
N SER A 22 -15.93 14.53 -17.20
CA SER A 22 -16.97 14.11 -16.26
C SER A 22 -18.33 14.31 -16.90
N LYS A 23 -19.09 13.23 -17.03
CA LYS A 23 -20.48 13.28 -17.49
C LYS A 23 -21.40 13.13 -16.29
N ILE A 24 -22.13 14.19 -15.99
CA ILE A 24 -23.14 14.21 -14.92
C ILE A 24 -24.48 14.54 -15.59
N GLN A 25 -25.36 13.55 -15.66
CA GLN A 25 -26.62 13.62 -16.39
C GLN A 25 -26.39 14.01 -17.86
N ASP A 26 -26.92 15.14 -18.32
CA ASP A 26 -26.77 15.65 -19.69
C ASP A 26 -25.64 16.68 -19.87
N ARG A 27 -24.89 16.99 -18.80
CA ARG A 27 -23.79 17.97 -18.86
C ARG A 27 -22.43 17.28 -18.85
N GLN A 28 -21.58 17.66 -19.79
CA GLN A 28 -20.20 17.20 -19.88
C GLN A 28 -19.25 18.33 -19.47
N TRP A 29 -18.32 18.00 -18.58
CA TRP A 29 -17.39 18.94 -17.98
C TRP A 29 -15.99 18.42 -18.22
N GLU A 30 -15.11 19.29 -18.69
CA GLU A 30 -13.69 18.96 -18.85
C GLU A 30 -12.89 19.63 -17.73
N SER A 31 -11.94 18.90 -17.17
CA SER A 31 -11.04 19.42 -16.15
C SER A 31 -9.63 18.94 -16.44
N THR A 32 -8.64 19.79 -16.23
CA THR A 32 -7.22 19.39 -16.32
C THR A 32 -6.66 19.27 -14.92
N PHE A 33 -6.15 18.09 -14.58
CA PHE A 33 -5.39 17.88 -13.35
C PHE A 33 -3.90 18.08 -13.63
N GLU A 34 -3.26 18.87 -12.78
CA GLU A 34 -1.82 18.96 -12.71
C GLU A 34 -1.39 18.80 -11.26
N GLY A 35 -0.55 17.81 -10.98
CA GLY A 35 -0.10 17.53 -9.63
C GLY A 35 1.27 16.90 -9.58
N THR A 36 1.80 16.77 -8.37
CA THR A 36 3.09 16.17 -8.07
C THR A 36 2.90 14.98 -7.13
N LEU A 37 3.62 13.91 -7.43
CA LEU A 37 3.77 12.76 -6.54
C LEU A 37 4.96 12.99 -5.61
N GLN A 38 4.70 13.03 -4.30
CA GLN A 38 5.74 13.11 -3.28
C GLN A 38 5.59 11.94 -2.30
N GLY A 39 6.39 10.89 -2.50
CA GLY A 39 6.28 9.66 -1.72
C GLY A 39 4.92 9.00 -1.95
N ASP A 40 4.14 8.88 -0.88
CA ASP A 40 2.78 8.34 -0.91
C ASP A 40 1.69 9.42 -1.02
N GLY A 41 2.08 10.70 -1.08
CA GLY A 41 1.17 11.82 -1.27
C GLY A 41 1.05 12.22 -2.73
N LEU A 42 -0.17 12.52 -3.15
CA LEU A 42 -0.50 13.21 -4.39
C LEU A 42 -1.03 14.59 -4.04
N THR A 43 -0.35 15.64 -4.50
CA THR A 43 -0.85 17.02 -4.37
C THR A 43 -1.01 17.62 -5.75
N GLY A 44 -2.12 18.29 -6.04
CA GLY A 44 -2.29 18.94 -7.33
C GLY A 44 -3.47 19.89 -7.35
N THR A 45 -3.70 20.48 -8.51
CA THR A 45 -4.80 21.38 -8.78
C THR A 45 -5.59 20.85 -9.96
N VAL A 46 -6.90 20.72 -9.79
CA VAL A 46 -7.85 20.50 -10.88
C VAL A 46 -8.32 21.85 -11.36
N LYS A 47 -7.97 22.21 -12.60
CA LYS A 47 -8.47 23.42 -13.26
C LYS A 47 -9.69 23.07 -14.10
N SER A 48 -10.76 23.85 -13.95
CA SER A 48 -12.00 23.69 -14.69
C SER A 48 -12.64 25.05 -14.96
N GLU A 49 -13.65 25.10 -15.82
CA GLU A 49 -14.44 26.33 -16.04
C GLU A 49 -15.17 26.82 -14.77
N MET A 50 -15.35 25.94 -13.78
CA MET A 50 -15.91 26.27 -12.47
C MET A 50 -14.86 26.80 -11.46
N GLY A 51 -13.60 26.88 -11.86
CA GLY A 51 -12.48 27.32 -11.03
C GLY A 51 -11.46 26.23 -10.73
N ASP A 52 -10.48 26.62 -9.92
CA ASP A 52 -9.34 25.82 -9.51
C ASP A 52 -9.60 25.15 -8.16
N VAL A 53 -9.46 23.83 -8.10
CA VAL A 53 -9.66 23.03 -6.89
C VAL A 53 -8.36 22.34 -6.51
N GLU A 54 -7.87 22.61 -5.29
CA GLU A 54 -6.75 21.86 -4.73
C GLU A 54 -7.18 20.44 -4.36
N VAL A 55 -6.38 19.46 -4.79
CA VAL A 55 -6.57 18.05 -4.51
C VAL A 55 -5.37 17.54 -3.73
N LYS A 56 -5.67 16.92 -2.58
CA LYS A 56 -4.70 16.15 -1.80
C LYS A 56 -5.20 14.71 -1.74
N GLY A 57 -4.41 13.80 -2.28
CA GLY A 57 -4.61 12.36 -2.21
C GLY A 57 -3.50 11.72 -1.40
N VAL A 58 -3.84 10.66 -0.67
CA VAL A 58 -2.86 9.74 -0.10
C VAL A 58 -3.05 8.41 -0.80
N ARG A 59 -1.94 7.75 -1.15
CA ARG A 59 -1.96 6.43 -1.74
C ARG A 59 -2.68 5.46 -0.79
N LEU A 60 -3.72 4.82 -1.31
CA LEU A 60 -4.36 3.71 -0.61
C LEU A 60 -3.32 2.62 -0.32
N GLY A 61 -3.19 2.19 0.93
CA GLY A 61 -2.18 1.21 1.33
C GLY A 61 -0.83 1.79 1.78
N ALA A 62 -0.61 3.12 1.71
CA ALA A 62 0.68 3.77 2.06
C ALA A 62 1.25 3.33 3.41
N ALA A 63 0.38 3.17 4.42
CA ALA A 63 0.80 2.74 5.75
C ALA A 63 1.46 1.35 5.72
N ALA A 64 0.93 0.41 4.93
CA ALA A 64 1.43 -0.95 4.79
C ALA A 64 2.69 -1.07 3.94
N ILE A 65 2.83 -0.22 2.91
CA ILE A 65 3.96 -0.28 1.97
C ILE A 65 5.29 -0.04 2.70
N GLY A 66 6.25 -0.92 2.45
CA GLY A 66 7.59 -0.86 3.05
C GLY A 66 8.10 -2.21 3.55
N THR A 67 9.22 -2.17 4.27
CA THR A 67 9.82 -3.35 4.90
C THR A 67 9.47 -3.37 6.39
N TRP A 68 9.09 -4.53 6.90
CA TRP A 68 8.70 -4.77 8.28
C TRP A 68 9.56 -5.90 8.83
N ASN A 69 10.16 -5.69 10.00
CA ASN A 69 10.77 -6.76 10.78
C ASN A 69 9.73 -7.30 11.74
N LEU A 70 9.42 -8.58 11.64
CA LEU A 70 8.39 -9.28 12.40
C LEU A 70 9.03 -10.20 13.43
N ASP A 71 8.52 -10.16 14.65
CA ASP A 71 8.78 -11.09 15.73
C ASP A 71 7.53 -11.97 15.87
N VAL A 72 7.63 -13.22 15.40
CA VAL A 72 6.58 -14.23 15.43
C VAL A 72 6.75 -15.04 16.70
N THR A 73 5.82 -14.94 17.64
CA THR A 73 5.86 -15.68 18.91
C THR A 73 4.94 -16.89 18.79
N GLY A 74 5.54 -18.08 18.87
CA GLY A 74 4.84 -19.35 18.94
C GLY A 74 5.23 -20.15 20.18
N GLU A 75 4.70 -21.37 20.31
CA GLU A 75 4.97 -22.27 21.45
C GLU A 75 6.47 -22.58 21.64
N TRP A 76 7.24 -22.59 20.55
CA TRP A 76 8.66 -22.94 20.53
C TRP A 76 9.59 -21.73 20.67
N GLY A 77 9.05 -20.53 20.87
CA GLY A 77 9.79 -19.27 21.04
C GLY A 77 9.50 -18.23 19.95
N THR A 78 10.27 -17.14 19.98
CA THR A 78 10.12 -16.01 19.06
C THR A 78 11.08 -16.13 17.87
N VAL A 79 10.52 -16.17 16.66
CA VAL A 79 11.27 -16.22 15.40
C VAL A 79 11.19 -14.88 14.69
N LYS A 80 12.33 -14.39 14.20
CA LYS A 80 12.39 -13.18 13.38
C LYS A 80 12.07 -13.49 11.93
N GLN A 81 11.12 -12.75 11.37
CA GLN A 81 10.72 -12.80 9.97
C GLN A 81 10.72 -11.40 9.37
N ARG A 82 10.69 -11.31 8.04
CA ARG A 82 10.67 -10.02 7.34
C ARG A 82 9.52 -9.99 6.36
N LEU A 83 8.66 -8.99 6.47
CA LEU A 83 7.60 -8.74 5.50
C LEU A 83 7.98 -7.53 4.64
N LEU A 84 8.03 -7.72 3.33
CA LEU A 84 8.17 -6.65 2.34
C LEU A 84 6.83 -6.46 1.66
N VAL A 85 6.26 -5.26 1.75
CA VAL A 85 5.03 -4.87 1.06
C VAL A 85 5.40 -3.93 -0.08
N HIS A 86 5.05 -4.34 -1.29
CA HIS A 86 5.28 -3.59 -2.51
C HIS A 86 4.18 -2.55 -2.74
N PRO A 87 4.49 -1.49 -3.51
CA PRO A 87 3.54 -0.48 -3.96
C PRO A 87 2.23 -1.02 -4.56
N ASP A 88 2.28 -2.14 -5.26
CA ASP A 88 1.15 -2.79 -5.93
C ASP A 88 0.30 -3.68 -5.01
N MET A 89 0.50 -3.60 -3.69
CA MET A 89 -0.15 -4.43 -2.69
C MET A 89 0.15 -5.93 -2.82
N THR A 90 1.30 -6.26 -3.42
CA THR A 90 1.92 -7.58 -3.33
C THR A 90 3.06 -7.54 -2.31
N GLY A 91 3.70 -8.67 -2.02
CA GLY A 91 4.80 -8.68 -1.07
C GLY A 91 5.60 -9.97 -0.99
N LEU A 92 6.55 -9.97 -0.05
CA LEU A 92 7.31 -11.14 0.35
C LEU A 92 7.26 -11.29 1.86
N TYR A 93 6.80 -12.44 2.34
CA TYR A 93 6.94 -12.86 3.72
C TYR A 93 8.15 -13.81 3.82
N GLY A 94 9.28 -13.29 4.29
CA GLY A 94 10.57 -13.97 4.20
C GLY A 94 10.99 -14.12 2.74
N THR A 95 10.84 -15.33 2.21
CA THR A 95 11.07 -15.71 0.81
C THR A 95 9.79 -16.11 0.08
N ILE A 96 8.65 -16.11 0.77
CA ILE A 96 7.36 -16.56 0.24
C ILE A 96 6.63 -15.38 -0.40
N PRO A 97 6.22 -15.46 -1.69
CA PRO A 97 5.46 -14.40 -2.33
C PRO A 97 4.04 -14.31 -1.78
N VAL A 98 3.63 -13.09 -1.44
CA VAL A 98 2.27 -12.73 -1.05
C VAL A 98 1.62 -12.04 -2.23
N LYS A 99 0.64 -12.69 -2.86
CA LYS A 99 0.01 -12.20 -4.09
C LYS A 99 -0.97 -11.06 -3.85
N LYS A 100 -1.57 -10.98 -2.67
CA LYS A 100 -2.60 -9.99 -2.37
C LYS A 100 -2.52 -9.57 -0.91
N ILE A 101 -2.41 -8.27 -0.69
CA ILE A 101 -2.42 -7.63 0.62
C ILE A 101 -3.55 -6.61 0.62
N GLU A 102 -4.44 -6.74 1.58
CA GLU A 102 -5.58 -5.85 1.76
C GLU A 102 -5.33 -4.98 2.99
N LEU A 103 -5.66 -3.69 2.88
CA LEU A 103 -5.58 -2.73 3.98
C LEU A 103 -6.90 -1.97 4.07
N GLU A 104 -7.70 -2.30 5.07
CA GLU A 104 -8.99 -1.65 5.36
C GLU A 104 -8.98 -1.06 6.76
N ASP A 105 -9.22 0.25 6.90
CA ASP A 105 -9.26 0.97 8.19
C ASP A 105 -8.02 0.71 9.09
N GLY A 106 -6.85 0.55 8.49
CA GLY A 106 -5.60 0.25 9.18
C GLY A 106 -5.46 -1.22 9.60
N LYS A 107 -6.40 -2.09 9.26
CA LYS A 107 -6.28 -3.54 9.38
C LYS A 107 -5.65 -4.10 8.11
N LEU A 108 -4.50 -4.74 8.27
CA LEU A 108 -3.75 -5.43 7.23
C LEU A 108 -4.14 -6.90 7.23
N THR A 109 -4.66 -7.39 6.11
CA THR A 109 -5.00 -8.80 5.90
C THR A 109 -4.27 -9.32 4.66
N PHE A 110 -3.69 -10.51 4.77
CA PHE A 110 -3.11 -11.20 3.62
C PHE A 110 -3.07 -12.70 3.84
N GLY A 111 -3.32 -13.45 2.77
CA GLY A 111 -3.14 -14.89 2.73
C GLY A 111 -1.84 -15.24 2.01
N LEU A 112 -1.15 -16.26 2.50
CA LEU A 112 0.02 -16.83 1.84
C LEU A 112 -0.11 -18.34 1.74
N VAL A 113 0.35 -18.89 0.62
CA VAL A 113 0.34 -20.32 0.33
C VAL A 113 1.78 -20.80 0.28
N VAL A 114 2.14 -21.70 1.19
CA VAL A 114 3.48 -22.26 1.31
C VAL A 114 3.45 -23.69 0.75
N PRO A 115 4.17 -23.99 -0.34
CA PRO A 115 4.33 -25.36 -0.79
C PRO A 115 5.24 -26.11 0.20
N PHE A 116 4.82 -27.29 0.64
CA PHE A 116 5.57 -28.14 1.56
C PHE A 116 5.49 -29.59 1.09
N GLY A 117 6.51 -30.02 0.33
CA GLY A 117 6.49 -31.32 -0.33
C GLY A 117 5.43 -31.34 -1.42
N ASP A 118 4.50 -32.29 -1.34
CA ASP A 118 3.38 -32.43 -2.28
C ASP A 118 2.12 -31.67 -1.85
N ASP A 119 2.13 -31.05 -0.65
CA ASP A 119 0.99 -30.33 -0.07
C ASP A 119 1.18 -28.80 -0.10
N GLU A 120 0.06 -28.07 -0.10
CA GLU A 120 0.04 -26.62 0.04
C GLU A 120 -0.55 -26.21 1.40
N PHE A 121 0.19 -25.39 2.16
CA PHE A 121 -0.27 -24.84 3.44
C PHE A 121 -0.71 -23.40 3.26
N THR A 122 -1.97 -23.11 3.54
CA THR A 122 -2.48 -21.73 3.57
C THR A 122 -2.31 -21.16 4.98
N MET A 123 -1.79 -19.94 5.05
CA MET A 123 -1.70 -19.15 6.27
C MET A 123 -2.35 -17.79 6.03
N ASP A 124 -3.18 -17.36 6.97
CA ASP A 124 -3.90 -16.11 6.90
C ASP A 124 -3.44 -15.18 8.01
N PHE A 125 -2.94 -14.02 7.62
CA PHE A 125 -2.55 -12.97 8.54
C PHE A 125 -3.67 -11.95 8.69
N ALA A 126 -3.97 -11.60 9.93
CA ALA A 126 -4.80 -10.44 10.26
C ALA A 126 -4.10 -9.61 11.33
N GLY A 127 -3.81 -8.35 11.01
CA GLY A 127 -3.15 -7.44 11.93
C GLY A 127 -3.63 -6.01 11.78
N LYS A 128 -3.21 -5.15 12.70
CA LYS A 128 -3.45 -3.71 12.66
C LYS A 128 -2.11 -2.99 12.56
N ILE A 129 -2.05 -2.01 11.67
CA ILE A 129 -0.94 -1.08 11.55
C ILE A 129 -1.27 0.16 12.37
N ASP A 130 -0.32 0.52 13.24
CA ASP A 130 -0.32 1.76 14.00
C ASP A 130 1.01 2.48 13.72
N ASP A 131 1.00 3.36 12.72
CA ASP A 131 2.14 4.06 12.13
C ASP A 131 3.32 3.17 11.72
N THR A 132 4.18 2.87 12.69
CA THR A 132 5.44 2.11 12.52
C THR A 132 5.42 0.76 13.23
N LYS A 133 4.30 0.41 13.87
CA LYS A 133 4.11 -0.87 14.54
C LYS A 133 3.01 -1.65 13.83
N LEU A 134 3.24 -2.95 13.66
CA LEU A 134 2.26 -3.90 13.17
C LEU A 134 2.01 -4.89 14.30
N ALA A 135 0.77 -5.11 14.68
CA ALA A 135 0.42 -6.15 15.64
C ALA A 135 -0.69 -6.99 15.05
N GLY A 136 -0.52 -8.30 15.03
CA GLY A 136 -1.51 -9.18 14.42
C GLY A 136 -1.33 -10.62 14.85
N GLN A 137 -2.15 -11.47 14.25
CA GLN A 137 -2.08 -12.91 14.41
C GLN A 137 -2.02 -13.57 13.04
N MET A 138 -1.17 -14.58 12.95
CA MET A 138 -1.13 -15.50 11.82
C MET A 138 -1.91 -16.74 12.19
N THR A 139 -2.93 -17.07 11.43
CA THR A 139 -3.73 -18.28 11.58
C THR A 139 -3.26 -19.30 10.55
N THR A 140 -3.04 -20.53 11.01
CA THR A 140 -2.66 -21.66 10.17
C THR A 140 -3.55 -22.85 10.51
N SER A 141 -3.56 -23.88 9.67
CA SER A 141 -4.28 -25.14 9.95
C SER A 141 -3.83 -25.84 11.24
N ARG A 142 -2.66 -25.46 11.80
CA ARG A 142 -2.07 -26.05 13.00
C ARG A 142 -2.19 -25.17 14.26
N GLY A 143 -2.78 -23.98 14.15
CA GLY A 143 -2.91 -23.03 15.26
C GLY A 143 -2.67 -21.58 14.86
N SER A 144 -2.73 -20.69 15.86
CA SER A 144 -2.49 -19.25 15.68
C SER A 144 -1.20 -18.81 16.37
N GLN A 145 -0.51 -17.84 15.77
CA GLN A 145 0.74 -17.27 16.28
C GLN A 145 0.63 -15.75 16.36
N GLU A 146 1.10 -15.16 17.45
CA GLU A 146 1.12 -13.70 17.60
C GLU A 146 2.32 -13.12 16.85
N ILE A 147 2.09 -12.05 16.09
CA ILE A 147 3.12 -11.36 15.31
C ILE A 147 3.18 -9.91 15.74
N LYS A 148 4.38 -9.46 16.10
CA LYS A 148 4.70 -8.06 16.37
C LYS A 148 5.72 -7.58 15.37
N GLY A 149 5.41 -6.51 14.65
CA GLY A 149 6.22 -5.97 13.58
C GLY A 149 6.63 -4.53 13.82
N VAL A 150 7.83 -4.18 13.37
CA VAL A 150 8.33 -2.80 13.34
C VAL A 150 8.71 -2.44 11.92
N LYS A 151 8.19 -1.30 11.43
CA LYS A 151 8.51 -0.77 10.10
C LYS A 151 9.97 -0.34 10.06
N VAL A 152 10.71 -0.88 9.11
CA VAL A 152 12.08 -0.48 8.84
C VAL A 152 12.06 0.85 8.09
N VAL A 153 12.05 1.94 8.86
CA VAL A 153 12.27 3.28 8.30
C VAL A 153 13.74 3.39 7.97
N ARG A 154 14.10 3.22 6.70
CA ARG A 154 15.44 3.58 6.22
C ARG A 154 15.58 5.09 6.40
N ARG A 155 16.20 5.54 7.50
CA ARG A 155 16.69 6.92 7.61
C ARG A 155 17.54 7.15 6.36
N GLY A 156 17.10 8.08 5.52
CA GLY A 156 17.79 8.42 4.28
C GLY A 156 19.28 8.60 4.57
N ARG A 157 20.12 7.95 3.77
CA ARG A 157 21.54 8.32 3.67
C ARG A 157 21.57 9.84 3.52
N ARG A 158 22.16 10.53 4.50
CA ARG A 158 22.57 11.92 4.32
C ARG A 158 23.38 11.96 3.01
N PRO A 159 23.11 12.90 2.08
CA PRO A 159 24.05 13.18 1.01
C PRO A 159 25.38 13.47 1.71
N GLY A 160 26.39 12.65 1.45
CA GLY A 160 27.74 12.93 1.89
C GLY A 160 28.14 14.28 1.31
N ASN A 161 28.51 15.20 2.20
CA ASN A 161 29.13 16.46 1.82
C ASN A 161 30.52 16.12 1.25
N MET A 162 30.74 16.40 -0.03
CA MET A 162 32.06 16.52 -0.66
C MET A 162 32.08 17.82 -1.44
#